data_AF-T2SBE0-F1
#
_entry.id   AF-T2SBE0-F1
#
_cell.length_a   1.000
_cell.length_b   1.000
_cell.length_c   1.000
_cell.angle_alpha   90.00
_cell.angle_beta   90.00
_cell.angle_gamma   90.00
#
_symmetry.space_group_name_H-M   'P 1'
#
loop_
_entity.id
_entity.type
_entity.pdbx_description
1 polymer ?
#
loop_
_entity_poly.entity_id
_entity_poly.type
_entity_poly.pdbx_seq_one_letter_code
_entity_poly.pdbx_strand_id
1 'polypeptide(L)'
;MQDEIGAYFSLQELEEYLSHKPQILETQILESAHFYASKWEFDIIYHFNPNMYGVKEIKEKIDKQLHNNEHLFEGLFGEKEDLKKLVSMFGQLRFQKRWSQTPRVPQTSVLGHTLCVALMGYLLSFDLKACKSMRINHFLGGLFHDLPEILTRDIITPIKQSVAGLDHCIKEIEKKEMQNKVYSFVSLGVQEDLKYFTENEFKNRYKDKSHQIVFTKDAEELFTFFNHDTYQGVCGELLKVCDHLSAFLEAKISLSHGISSSDLIKGAENLLKLRSHAQILGVDLGKLFRNFK
;
A
#
# COMPACT_ATOMS: atom_id res chain seq x y z
N MET A 1 -2.01 2.26 32.29
CA MET A 1 -2.00 2.80 30.92
C MET A 1 -3.18 3.74 30.84
N GLN A 2 -2.93 5.05 30.75
CA GLN A 2 -3.96 5.91 30.14
C GLN A 2 -4.21 5.37 28.74
N ASP A 3 -5.43 5.45 28.26
CA ASP A 3 -5.86 4.91 26.98
C ASP A 3 -5.25 5.74 25.84
N GLU A 4 -3.94 5.56 25.60
CA GLU A 4 -3.16 6.24 24.57
C GLU A 4 -3.74 5.98 23.16
N ILE A 5 -4.55 4.92 23.03
CA ILE A 5 -5.16 4.48 21.76
C ILE A 5 -6.62 4.95 21.63
N GLY A 6 -7.28 5.36 22.72
CA GLY A 6 -8.68 5.81 22.73
C GLY A 6 -8.98 7.01 21.82
N ALA A 7 -7.95 7.74 21.37
CA ALA A 7 -8.06 8.80 20.35
C ALA A 7 -8.23 8.27 18.91
N TYR A 8 -7.84 7.02 18.65
CA TYR A 8 -7.89 6.38 17.33
C TYR A 8 -9.12 5.46 17.19
N PHE A 9 -9.40 4.63 18.21
CA PHE A 9 -10.58 3.77 18.28
C PHE A 9 -10.85 3.33 19.73
N SER A 10 -12.10 2.98 20.05
CA SER A 10 -12.45 2.44 21.36
C SER A 10 -12.16 0.93 21.41
N LEU A 11 -11.58 0.45 22.52
CA LEU A 11 -11.44 -1.00 22.75
C LEU A 11 -12.80 -1.71 22.75
N GLN A 12 -13.86 -1.03 23.18
CA GLN A 12 -15.22 -1.56 23.12
C GLN A 12 -15.73 -1.70 21.69
N GLU A 13 -15.44 -0.73 20.81
CA GLU A 13 -15.79 -0.82 19.38
C GLU A 13 -15.03 -1.97 18.71
N LEU A 14 -13.75 -2.17 19.06
CA LEU A 14 -12.97 -3.30 18.56
C LEU A 14 -13.53 -4.64 19.06
N GLU A 15 -13.85 -4.75 20.35
CA GLU A 15 -14.48 -5.95 20.93
C GLU A 15 -15.82 -6.24 20.26
N GLU A 16 -16.66 -5.22 20.07
CA GLU A 16 -17.94 -5.34 19.39
C GLU A 16 -17.75 -5.80 17.94
N TYR A 17 -16.81 -5.22 17.20
CA TYR A 17 -16.50 -5.62 15.82
C TYR A 17 -16.01 -7.07 15.73
N LEU A 18 -15.14 -7.50 16.65
CA LEU A 18 -14.59 -8.86 16.68
C LEU A 18 -15.62 -9.90 17.14
N SER A 19 -16.55 -9.52 18.01
CA SER A 19 -17.58 -10.40 18.57
C SER A 19 -18.82 -10.48 17.67
N HIS A 20 -19.16 -9.38 17.01
CA HIS A 20 -20.35 -9.23 16.18
C HIS A 20 -19.96 -8.64 14.83
N LYS A 21 -19.73 -9.52 13.86
CA LYS A 21 -19.38 -9.09 12.51
C LYS A 21 -20.54 -8.30 11.89
N PRO A 22 -20.36 -7.00 11.57
CA PRO A 22 -21.47 -6.20 11.06
C PRO A 22 -21.85 -6.65 9.65
N GLN A 23 -23.14 -6.73 9.36
CA GLN A 23 -23.65 -7.10 8.02
C GLN A 23 -23.74 -5.88 7.11
N ILE A 24 -22.59 -5.30 6.79
CA ILE A 24 -22.43 -4.12 5.93
C ILE A 24 -21.60 -4.45 4.69
N LEU A 25 -21.63 -3.58 3.69
CA LEU A 25 -20.93 -3.77 2.42
C LEU A 25 -19.42 -3.96 2.61
N GLU A 26 -18.82 -3.18 3.51
CA GLU A 26 -17.39 -3.24 3.83
C GLU A 26 -16.99 -4.63 4.34
N THR A 27 -17.83 -5.25 5.16
CA THR A 27 -17.62 -6.62 5.65
C THR A 27 -17.64 -7.62 4.49
N GLN A 28 -18.59 -7.48 3.56
CA GLN A 28 -18.69 -8.36 2.39
C GLN A 28 -17.48 -8.19 1.46
N ILE A 29 -17.01 -6.95 1.28
CA ILE A 29 -15.79 -6.66 0.50
C ILE A 29 -14.57 -7.33 1.15
N LEU A 30 -14.41 -7.22 2.46
CA LEU A 30 -13.30 -7.84 3.19
C LEU A 30 -13.34 -9.37 3.14
N GLU A 31 -14.52 -9.98 3.31
CA GLU A 31 -14.71 -11.42 3.14
C GLU A 31 -14.37 -11.87 1.73
N SER A 32 -14.84 -11.13 0.73
CA SER A 32 -14.56 -11.42 -0.67
C SER A 32 -13.06 -11.35 -0.96
N ALA A 33 -12.38 -10.28 -0.53
CA ALA A 33 -10.94 -10.13 -0.68
C ALA A 33 -10.16 -11.31 -0.03
N HIS A 34 -10.59 -11.76 1.16
CA HIS A 34 -10.03 -12.93 1.82
C HIS A 34 -10.18 -14.21 0.98
N PHE A 35 -11.37 -14.47 0.41
CA PHE A 35 -11.60 -15.64 -0.42
C PHE A 35 -10.85 -15.58 -1.76
N TYR A 36 -10.70 -14.41 -2.38
CA TYR A 36 -9.89 -14.27 -3.61
C TYR A 36 -8.41 -14.58 -3.36
N ALA A 37 -7.84 -14.05 -2.26
CA ALA A 37 -6.48 -14.37 -1.85
C ALA A 37 -6.33 -15.87 -1.54
N SER A 38 -7.26 -16.43 -0.76
CA SER A 38 -7.27 -17.84 -0.39
C SER A 38 -7.40 -18.76 -1.60
N LYS A 39 -8.24 -18.40 -2.57
CA LYS A 39 -8.41 -19.14 -3.83
C LYS A 39 -7.11 -19.17 -4.63
N TRP A 40 -6.45 -18.02 -4.77
CA TRP A 40 -5.20 -17.93 -5.51
C TRP A 40 -4.11 -18.83 -4.90
N GLU A 41 -3.95 -18.83 -3.57
CA GLU A 41 -3.01 -19.73 -2.89
C GLU A 41 -3.44 -21.21 -3.00
N PHE A 42 -4.73 -21.46 -2.82
CA PHE A 42 -5.29 -22.81 -2.91
C PHE A 42 -5.10 -23.41 -4.30
N ASP A 43 -5.27 -22.64 -5.37
CA ASP A 43 -5.11 -23.14 -6.73
C ASP A 43 -3.66 -23.59 -7.03
N ILE A 44 -2.66 -22.96 -6.40
CA ILE A 44 -1.27 -23.43 -6.44
C ILE A 44 -1.18 -24.83 -5.80
N ILE A 45 -1.71 -25.00 -4.58
CA ILE A 45 -1.67 -26.28 -3.85
C ILE A 45 -2.47 -27.37 -4.58
N TYR A 46 -3.66 -27.02 -5.07
CA TYR A 46 -4.57 -27.90 -5.78
C TYR A 46 -3.92 -28.49 -7.03
N HIS A 47 -3.13 -27.69 -7.76
CA HIS A 47 -2.38 -28.15 -8.92
C HIS A 47 -1.36 -29.24 -8.57
N PHE A 48 -0.71 -29.15 -7.40
CA PHE A 48 0.29 -30.13 -6.97
C PHE A 48 -0.32 -31.43 -6.43
N ASN A 49 -1.47 -31.38 -5.75
CA ASN A 49 -2.08 -32.59 -5.16
C ASN A 49 -3.62 -32.56 -5.17
N PRO A 50 -4.26 -32.75 -6.35
CA PRO A 50 -5.71 -32.64 -6.50
C PRO A 50 -6.49 -33.80 -5.86
N ASN A 51 -5.82 -34.91 -5.55
CA ASN A 51 -6.44 -36.13 -5.00
C ASN A 51 -6.29 -36.25 -3.48
N MET A 52 -5.68 -35.25 -2.82
CA MET A 52 -5.57 -35.24 -1.36
C MET A 52 -6.96 -35.19 -0.72
N TYR A 53 -7.12 -35.95 0.37
CA TYR A 53 -8.36 -36.01 1.12
C TYR A 53 -8.84 -34.61 1.53
N GLY A 54 -10.11 -34.32 1.33
CA GLY A 54 -10.74 -33.04 1.70
C GLY A 54 -10.53 -31.88 0.74
N VAL A 55 -9.61 -31.99 -0.24
CA VAL A 55 -9.27 -30.88 -1.14
C VAL A 55 -10.43 -30.47 -2.05
N LYS A 56 -11.25 -31.43 -2.51
CA LYS A 56 -12.43 -31.13 -3.33
C LYS A 56 -13.49 -30.34 -2.54
N GLU A 57 -13.75 -30.71 -1.29
CA GLU A 57 -14.71 -29.99 -0.44
C GLU A 57 -14.22 -28.57 -0.11
N ILE A 58 -12.92 -28.39 0.10
CA ILE A 58 -12.33 -27.05 0.28
C ILE A 58 -12.53 -26.21 -0.98
N LYS A 59 -12.23 -26.77 -2.16
CA LYS A 59 -12.44 -26.09 -3.44
C LYS A 59 -13.90 -25.65 -3.61
N GLU A 60 -14.85 -26.55 -3.37
CA GLU A 60 -16.29 -26.24 -3.48
C GLU A 60 -16.72 -25.13 -2.52
N LYS A 61 -16.21 -25.13 -1.28
CA LYS A 61 -16.48 -24.06 -0.31
C LYS A 61 -15.97 -22.71 -0.80
N ILE A 62 -14.72 -22.64 -1.26
CA ILE A 62 -14.11 -21.40 -1.76
C ILE A 62 -14.87 -20.91 -2.99
N ASP A 63 -15.10 -21.78 -3.98
CA ASP A 63 -15.78 -21.43 -5.22
C ASP A 63 -17.21 -20.93 -4.96
N LYS A 64 -17.93 -21.54 -4.01
CA LYS A 64 -19.26 -21.08 -3.58
C LYS A 64 -19.22 -19.68 -2.97
N GLN A 65 -18.25 -19.39 -2.11
CA GLN A 65 -18.14 -18.07 -1.46
C GLN A 65 -17.78 -16.98 -2.48
N LEU A 66 -16.88 -17.29 -3.41
CA LEU A 66 -16.56 -16.37 -4.51
C LEU A 66 -17.79 -16.09 -5.37
N HIS A 67 -18.59 -17.13 -5.67
CA HIS A 67 -19.81 -16.97 -6.46
C HIS A 67 -20.83 -16.03 -5.81
N ASN A 68 -21.04 -16.17 -4.49
CA ASN A 68 -21.94 -15.30 -3.74
C ASN A 68 -21.54 -13.82 -3.79
N ASN A 69 -20.25 -13.55 -3.93
CA ASN A 69 -19.67 -12.21 -3.89
C ASN A 69 -19.41 -11.61 -5.29
N GLU A 70 -19.83 -12.27 -6.38
CA GLU A 70 -19.59 -11.79 -7.76
C GLU A 70 -20.20 -10.41 -8.02
N HIS A 71 -21.39 -10.16 -7.47
CA HIS A 71 -22.12 -8.90 -7.62
C HIS A 71 -21.33 -7.67 -7.13
N LEU A 72 -20.38 -7.84 -6.20
CA LEU A 72 -19.55 -6.76 -5.66
C LEU A 72 -18.61 -6.15 -6.70
N PHE A 73 -18.35 -6.85 -7.80
CA PHE A 73 -17.35 -6.46 -8.81
C PHE A 73 -17.96 -6.15 -10.18
N GLU A 74 -19.29 -6.21 -10.29
CA GLU A 74 -20.00 -5.88 -11.53
C GLU A 74 -19.67 -4.44 -11.98
N GLY A 75 -19.22 -4.30 -13.23
CA GLY A 75 -18.85 -3.00 -13.79
C GLY A 75 -17.49 -2.45 -13.34
N LEU A 76 -16.74 -3.14 -12.48
CA LEU A 76 -15.38 -2.73 -12.07
C LEU A 76 -14.28 -3.31 -12.97
N PHE A 77 -14.54 -4.43 -13.63
CA PHE A 77 -13.60 -5.13 -14.51
C PHE A 77 -14.22 -5.38 -15.88
N GLY A 78 -13.40 -5.52 -16.91
CA GLY A 78 -13.85 -5.81 -18.27
C GLY A 78 -14.49 -7.20 -18.36
N GLU A 79 -13.73 -8.22 -17.97
CA GLU A 79 -14.21 -9.60 -17.83
C GLU A 79 -13.90 -10.16 -16.44
N LYS A 80 -14.63 -11.20 -16.01
CA LYS A 80 -14.35 -11.90 -14.74
C LYS A 80 -12.93 -12.46 -14.68
N GLU A 81 -12.36 -12.83 -15.83
CA GLU A 81 -10.98 -13.33 -15.92
C GLU A 81 -9.94 -12.22 -15.66
N ASP A 82 -10.29 -10.96 -15.89
CA ASP A 82 -9.38 -9.83 -15.66
C ASP A 82 -9.14 -9.57 -14.18
N LEU A 83 -10.18 -9.74 -13.35
CA LEU A 83 -10.02 -9.73 -11.89
C LEU A 83 -9.04 -10.83 -11.43
N LYS A 84 -9.15 -12.06 -11.97
CA LYS A 84 -8.21 -13.14 -11.62
C LYS A 84 -6.79 -12.82 -12.05
N LYS A 85 -6.59 -12.22 -13.23
CA LYS A 85 -5.26 -11.78 -13.70
C LYS A 85 -4.66 -10.74 -12.74
N LEU A 86 -5.45 -9.75 -12.31
CA LEU A 86 -5.02 -8.73 -11.35
C LEU A 86 -4.71 -9.31 -9.97
N VAL A 87 -5.58 -10.16 -9.43
CA VAL A 87 -5.34 -10.86 -8.15
C VAL A 87 -4.06 -11.69 -8.25
N SER A 88 -3.84 -12.39 -9.36
CA SER A 88 -2.62 -13.17 -9.58
C SER A 88 -1.36 -12.29 -9.64
N MET A 89 -1.43 -11.15 -10.32
CA MET A 89 -0.35 -10.18 -10.38
C MET A 89 -0.02 -9.62 -8.98
N PHE A 90 -1.02 -9.21 -8.20
CA PHE A 90 -0.81 -8.74 -6.82
C PHE A 90 -0.29 -9.85 -5.90
N GLY A 91 -0.78 -11.08 -6.05
CA GLY A 91 -0.32 -12.24 -5.30
C GLY A 91 1.18 -12.51 -5.51
N GLN A 92 1.68 -12.34 -6.74
CA GLN A 92 3.11 -12.52 -7.06
C GLN A 92 4.01 -11.53 -6.31
N LEU A 93 3.51 -10.36 -5.89
CA LEU A 93 4.28 -9.36 -5.13
C LEU A 93 4.71 -9.87 -3.75
N ARG A 94 4.07 -10.93 -3.25
CA ARG A 94 4.48 -11.64 -2.03
C ARG A 94 5.86 -12.31 -2.18
N PHE A 95 6.21 -12.71 -3.40
CA PHE A 95 7.46 -13.39 -3.69
C PHE A 95 8.59 -12.41 -4.06
N GLN A 96 8.27 -11.20 -4.50
CA GLN A 96 9.25 -10.15 -4.74
C GLN A 96 9.76 -9.60 -3.41
N LYS A 97 11.06 -9.78 -3.14
CA LYS A 97 11.70 -9.32 -1.91
C LYS A 97 12.37 -7.96 -2.11
N ARG A 98 12.15 -7.06 -1.15
CA ARG A 98 12.92 -5.82 -1.04
C ARG A 98 14.33 -6.12 -0.56
N TRP A 99 15.25 -5.19 -0.80
CA TRP A 99 16.67 -5.35 -0.47
C TRP A 99 17.27 -6.59 -1.17
N SER A 100 16.86 -6.87 -2.41
CA SER A 100 17.12 -8.14 -3.12
C SER A 100 18.61 -8.51 -3.26
N GLN A 101 19.51 -7.54 -3.16
CA GLN A 101 20.96 -7.73 -3.23
C GLN A 101 21.64 -7.97 -1.87
N THR A 102 20.88 -7.96 -0.77
CA THR A 102 21.43 -8.14 0.57
C THR A 102 20.56 -9.06 1.43
N PRO A 103 21.15 -10.02 2.18
CA PRO A 103 20.36 -10.88 3.05
C PRO A 103 19.64 -10.04 4.11
N ARG A 104 18.41 -10.44 4.46
CA ARG A 104 17.54 -9.73 5.41
C ARG A 104 16.80 -10.72 6.32
N VAL A 105 16.72 -10.42 7.61
CA VAL A 105 15.90 -11.18 8.59
C VAL A 105 15.07 -10.22 9.45
N PRO A 106 13.72 -10.39 9.48
CA PRO A 106 12.93 -11.24 8.59
C PRO A 106 13.12 -10.82 7.11
N GLN A 107 12.48 -11.48 6.14
CA GLN A 107 12.42 -10.95 4.77
C GLN A 107 11.15 -10.11 4.59
N THR A 108 11.21 -9.01 3.84
CA THR A 108 10.03 -8.17 3.53
C THR A 108 9.71 -8.38 2.07
N SER A 109 8.48 -8.81 1.80
CA SER A 109 7.95 -8.74 0.45
C SER A 109 7.58 -7.30 0.12
N VAL A 110 7.61 -6.97 -1.16
CA VAL A 110 7.08 -5.71 -1.67
C VAL A 110 5.65 -5.47 -1.17
N LEU A 111 4.79 -6.49 -1.21
CA LEU A 111 3.41 -6.39 -0.69
C LEU A 111 3.37 -6.06 0.82
N GLY A 112 4.31 -6.59 1.59
CA GLY A 112 4.41 -6.28 3.02
C GLY A 112 4.87 -4.84 3.28
N HIS A 113 5.77 -4.33 2.43
CA HIS A 113 6.23 -2.94 2.49
C HIS A 113 5.10 -1.96 2.21
N THR A 114 4.37 -2.11 1.09
CA THR A 114 3.28 -1.19 0.75
C THR A 114 2.16 -1.20 1.81
N LEU A 115 1.88 -2.36 2.41
CA LEU A 115 0.97 -2.44 3.56
C LEU A 115 1.50 -1.67 4.78
N CYS A 116 2.79 -1.77 5.10
CA CYS A 116 3.38 -0.98 6.19
C CYS A 116 3.25 0.52 5.94
N VAL A 117 3.53 0.97 4.70
CA VAL A 117 3.39 2.38 4.30
C VAL A 117 1.93 2.84 4.40
N ALA A 118 0.98 2.03 3.93
CA ALA A 118 -0.47 2.30 4.03
C ALA A 118 -0.93 2.47 5.48
N LEU A 119 -0.52 1.56 6.37
CA LEU A 119 -0.88 1.59 7.78
C LEU A 119 -0.27 2.81 8.49
N MET A 120 1.01 3.10 8.27
CA MET A 120 1.66 4.28 8.85
C MET A 120 1.03 5.58 8.33
N GLY A 121 0.76 5.66 7.02
CA GLY A 121 0.06 6.79 6.41
C GLY A 121 -1.30 7.02 7.06
N TYR A 122 -2.11 5.97 7.20
CA TYR A 122 -3.42 6.05 7.86
C TYR A 122 -3.34 6.50 9.32
N LEU A 123 -2.49 5.87 10.13
CA LEU A 123 -2.37 6.16 11.56
C LEU A 123 -1.84 7.56 11.83
N LEU A 124 -0.76 7.97 11.15
CA LEU A 124 -0.18 9.32 11.32
C LEU A 124 -1.12 10.42 10.81
N SER A 125 -2.09 10.09 9.97
CA SER A 125 -3.11 11.05 9.55
C SER A 125 -4.01 11.51 10.69
N PHE A 126 -4.20 10.69 11.73
CA PHE A 126 -4.92 11.12 12.94
C PHE A 126 -4.11 12.17 13.71
N ASP A 127 -2.80 11.98 13.84
CA ASP A 127 -1.92 12.95 14.51
C ASP A 127 -1.90 14.29 13.77
N LEU A 128 -1.99 14.25 12.43
CA LEU A 128 -2.12 15.44 11.58
C LEU A 128 -3.54 16.00 11.50
N LYS A 129 -4.53 15.37 12.15
CA LYS A 129 -5.95 15.77 12.11
C LYS A 129 -6.53 15.86 10.70
N ALA A 130 -6.11 14.97 9.81
CA ALA A 130 -6.64 14.87 8.46
C ALA A 130 -8.14 14.48 8.49
N CYS A 131 -8.94 14.96 7.54
CA CYS A 131 -10.35 14.59 7.36
C CYS A 131 -10.49 13.11 6.97
N LYS A 132 -11.70 12.54 7.08
CA LYS A 132 -11.93 11.11 6.85
C LYS A 132 -11.48 10.69 5.45
N SER A 133 -11.85 11.48 4.44
CA SER A 133 -11.49 11.25 3.04
C SER A 133 -9.98 11.22 2.83
N MET A 134 -9.25 12.19 3.40
CA MET A 134 -7.80 12.26 3.31
C MET A 134 -7.12 11.09 4.05
N ARG A 135 -7.65 10.64 5.21
CA ARG A 135 -7.14 9.44 5.90
C ARG A 135 -7.25 8.19 5.03
N ILE A 136 -8.42 7.98 4.40
CA ILE A 136 -8.64 6.86 3.48
C ILE A 136 -7.67 6.96 2.30
N ASN A 137 -7.50 8.16 1.74
CA ASN A 137 -6.62 8.39 0.61
C ASN A 137 -5.14 8.23 0.96
N HIS A 138 -4.72 8.49 2.20
CA HIS A 138 -3.37 8.16 2.67
C HIS A 138 -3.17 6.65 2.77
N PHE A 139 -4.17 5.89 3.23
CA PHE A 139 -4.10 4.43 3.21
C PHE A 139 -3.96 3.90 1.78
N LEU A 140 -4.85 4.33 0.87
CA LEU A 140 -4.83 3.90 -0.54
C LEU A 140 -3.56 4.36 -1.27
N GLY A 141 -3.14 5.60 -1.04
CA GLY A 141 -1.88 6.14 -1.57
C GLY A 141 -0.69 5.30 -1.11
N GLY A 142 -0.58 4.99 0.18
CA GLY A 142 0.48 4.12 0.68
C GLY A 142 0.39 2.68 0.15
N LEU A 143 -0.81 2.15 -0.08
CA LEU A 143 -1.01 0.79 -0.60
C LEU A 143 -0.57 0.65 -2.06
N PHE A 144 -0.81 1.69 -2.87
CA PHE A 144 -0.58 1.66 -4.32
C PHE A 144 0.67 2.41 -4.79
N HIS A 145 1.34 3.21 -3.96
CA HIS A 145 2.42 4.11 -4.42
C HIS A 145 3.51 3.44 -5.27
N ASP A 146 3.96 2.25 -4.85
CA ASP A 146 5.02 1.51 -5.53
C ASP A 146 4.51 0.65 -6.69
N LEU A 147 3.19 0.56 -6.93
CA LEU A 147 2.62 -0.35 -7.94
C LEU A 147 3.30 -0.24 -9.32
N PRO A 148 3.53 0.96 -9.90
CA PRO A 148 4.23 1.07 -11.18
C PRO A 148 5.66 0.51 -11.15
N GLU A 149 6.43 0.84 -10.10
CA GLU A 149 7.82 0.41 -9.90
C GLU A 149 7.93 -1.11 -9.72
N ILE A 150 6.93 -1.71 -9.10
CA ILE A 150 6.90 -3.15 -8.83
C ILE A 150 6.71 -3.94 -10.13
N LEU A 151 5.91 -3.44 -11.06
CA LEU A 151 5.69 -4.10 -12.36
C LEU A 151 6.96 -4.19 -13.21
N THR A 152 7.93 -3.30 -12.97
CA THR A 152 9.25 -3.30 -13.61
C THR A 152 10.33 -3.99 -12.78
N ARG A 153 9.94 -4.72 -11.72
CA ARG A 153 10.79 -5.49 -10.80
C ARG A 153 11.68 -4.67 -9.85
N ASP A 154 11.20 -3.51 -9.39
CA ASP A 154 11.83 -2.73 -8.30
C ASP A 154 13.32 -2.45 -8.57
N ILE A 155 13.56 -1.64 -9.62
CA ILE A 155 14.91 -1.23 -10.01
C ILE A 155 15.48 -0.30 -8.92
N ILE A 156 16.47 -0.79 -8.17
CA ILE A 156 17.06 -0.06 -7.04
C ILE A 156 17.54 1.36 -7.42
N THR A 157 17.38 2.30 -6.50
CA THR A 157 17.69 3.73 -6.69
C THR A 157 19.10 4.01 -7.25
N PRO A 158 20.19 3.33 -6.82
CA PRO A 158 21.52 3.57 -7.37
C PRO A 158 21.61 3.30 -8.88
N ILE A 159 20.83 2.32 -9.38
CA ILE A 159 20.77 2.02 -10.82
C ILE A 159 19.95 3.09 -11.53
N LYS A 160 18.81 3.52 -10.98
CA LYS A 160 17.98 4.60 -11.55
C LYS A 160 18.79 5.88 -11.81
N GLN A 161 19.77 6.18 -10.96
CA GLN A 161 20.61 7.38 -11.03
C GLN A 161 21.97 7.15 -11.71
N SER A 162 22.26 5.93 -12.17
CA SER A 162 23.57 5.57 -12.72
C SER A 162 23.88 6.21 -14.07
N VAL A 163 22.85 6.54 -14.86
CA VAL A 163 22.98 7.10 -16.21
C VAL A 163 21.95 8.21 -16.39
N ALA A 164 22.39 9.36 -16.90
CA ALA A 164 21.50 10.48 -17.20
C ALA A 164 20.41 10.06 -18.21
N GLY A 165 19.14 10.29 -17.85
CA GLY A 165 17.98 9.96 -18.68
C GLY A 165 17.45 8.53 -18.52
N LEU A 166 18.14 7.65 -17.78
CA LEU A 166 17.65 6.30 -17.50
C LEU A 166 16.39 6.34 -16.62
N ASP A 167 16.32 7.28 -15.69
CA ASP A 167 15.14 7.53 -14.85
C ASP A 167 13.89 7.83 -15.69
N HIS A 168 14.03 8.64 -16.74
CA HIS A 168 12.95 8.94 -17.67
C HIS A 168 12.54 7.68 -18.46
N CYS A 169 13.50 6.92 -18.98
CA CYS A 169 13.22 5.67 -19.69
C CYS A 169 12.47 4.66 -18.81
N ILE A 170 12.87 4.52 -17.54
CA ILE A 170 12.21 3.63 -16.58
C ILE A 170 10.76 4.07 -16.37
N LYS A 171 10.49 5.37 -16.17
CA LYS A 171 9.13 5.89 -16.00
C LYS A 171 8.22 5.61 -17.20
N GLU A 172 8.74 5.74 -18.42
CA GLU A 172 7.97 5.42 -19.63
C GLU A 172 7.64 3.92 -19.71
N ILE A 173 8.56 3.05 -19.28
CA ILE A 173 8.31 1.61 -19.18
C ILE A 173 7.25 1.33 -18.11
N GLU A 174 7.37 1.89 -16.91
CA GLU A 174 6.40 1.74 -15.82
C GLU A 174 4.99 2.16 -16.26
N LYS A 175 4.87 3.30 -16.96
CA LYS A 175 3.60 3.78 -17.52
C LYS A 175 3.01 2.80 -18.54
N LYS A 176 3.84 2.26 -19.43
CA LYS A 176 3.42 1.26 -20.42
C LYS A 176 2.97 -0.05 -19.75
N GLU A 177 3.68 -0.49 -18.72
CA GLU A 177 3.32 -1.69 -17.97
C GLU A 177 2.01 -1.50 -17.19
N MET A 178 1.81 -0.35 -16.55
CA MET A 178 0.53 0.02 -15.92
C MET A 178 -0.62 -0.04 -16.93
N GLN A 179 -0.43 0.53 -18.13
CA GLN A 179 -1.45 0.50 -19.17
C GLN A 179 -1.80 -0.94 -19.63
N ASN A 180 -0.77 -1.77 -19.86
CA ASN A 180 -0.95 -3.10 -20.43
C ASN A 180 -1.42 -4.15 -19.42
N LYS A 181 -0.98 -4.04 -18.16
CA LYS A 181 -1.15 -5.07 -17.12
C LYS A 181 -2.11 -4.69 -16.01
N VAL A 182 -2.51 -3.42 -15.90
CA VAL A 182 -3.40 -2.96 -14.84
C VAL A 182 -4.62 -2.26 -15.42
N TYR A 183 -4.42 -1.16 -16.13
CA TYR A 183 -5.53 -0.33 -16.62
C TYR A 183 -6.40 -1.05 -17.66
N SER A 184 -5.81 -1.88 -18.51
CA SER A 184 -6.52 -2.71 -19.49
C SER A 184 -7.55 -3.68 -18.89
N PHE A 185 -7.45 -3.98 -17.60
CA PHE A 185 -8.26 -4.98 -16.90
C PHE A 185 -9.37 -4.38 -16.03
N VAL A 186 -9.40 -3.05 -15.87
CA VAL A 186 -10.34 -2.37 -14.97
C VAL A 186 -11.14 -1.29 -15.71
N SER A 187 -12.31 -0.96 -15.17
CA SER A 187 -13.18 0.09 -15.72
C SER A 187 -12.54 1.48 -15.61
N LEU A 188 -13.01 2.43 -16.43
CA LEU A 188 -12.44 3.78 -16.47
C LEU A 188 -12.40 4.47 -15.10
N GLY A 189 -13.44 4.31 -14.27
CA GLY A 189 -13.44 4.88 -12.92
C GLY A 189 -12.34 4.31 -12.03
N VAL A 190 -12.10 2.99 -12.09
CA VAL A 190 -11.00 2.36 -11.35
C VAL A 190 -9.64 2.78 -11.92
N GLN A 191 -9.53 2.98 -13.24
CA GLN A 191 -8.31 3.52 -13.85
C GLN A 191 -8.00 4.92 -13.32
N GLU A 192 -9.01 5.79 -13.21
CA GLU A 192 -8.86 7.15 -12.68
C GLU A 192 -8.41 7.14 -11.21
N ASP A 193 -9.00 6.27 -10.39
CA ASP A 193 -8.59 6.11 -8.99
C ASP A 193 -7.16 5.58 -8.86
N LEU A 194 -6.78 4.55 -9.64
CA LEU A 194 -5.43 4.03 -9.62
C LEU A 194 -4.40 5.08 -10.08
N LYS A 195 -4.70 5.85 -11.13
CA LYS A 195 -3.85 6.97 -11.55
C LYS A 195 -3.72 8.00 -10.44
N TYR A 196 -4.81 8.31 -9.73
CA TYR A 196 -4.79 9.24 -8.62
C TYR A 196 -3.84 8.82 -7.49
N PHE A 197 -3.67 7.52 -7.25
CA PHE A 197 -2.79 7.00 -6.20
C PHE A 197 -1.36 6.67 -6.67
N THR A 198 -1.15 6.41 -7.96
CA THR A 198 0.13 5.95 -8.51
C THR A 198 0.92 7.01 -9.27
N GLU A 199 0.27 8.02 -9.84
CA GLU A 199 0.97 9.09 -10.57
C GLU A 199 1.27 10.27 -9.64
N ASN A 200 2.54 10.70 -9.59
CA ASN A 200 2.99 11.77 -8.68
C ASN A 200 2.60 11.46 -7.22
N GLU A 201 2.75 10.20 -6.84
CA GLU A 201 2.31 9.55 -5.61
C GLU A 201 2.74 10.32 -4.34
N PHE A 202 3.93 10.92 -4.37
CA PHE A 202 4.50 11.70 -3.28
C PHE A 202 4.32 13.23 -3.38
N LYS A 203 3.50 13.72 -4.32
CA LYS A 203 3.08 15.13 -4.38
C LYS A 203 1.80 15.36 -3.58
N ASN A 204 1.74 16.49 -2.89
CA ASN A 204 0.51 16.94 -2.25
C ASN A 204 -0.51 17.34 -3.30
N ARG A 205 -1.72 16.79 -3.20
CA ARG A 205 -2.76 16.96 -4.21
C ARG A 205 -4.15 16.86 -3.63
N TYR A 206 -5.11 17.40 -4.35
CA TYR A 206 -6.54 17.28 -4.05
C TYR A 206 -7.35 17.31 -5.35
N LYS A 207 -8.63 16.96 -5.30
CA LYS A 207 -9.58 17.12 -6.40
C LYS A 207 -10.42 18.38 -6.19
N ASP A 208 -10.44 19.27 -7.17
CA ASP A 208 -11.26 20.47 -7.11
C ASP A 208 -12.76 20.15 -7.33
N LYS A 209 -13.61 21.20 -7.38
CA LYS A 209 -15.06 21.04 -7.60
C LYS A 209 -15.41 20.43 -8.96
N SER A 210 -14.49 20.46 -9.91
CA SER A 210 -14.61 19.86 -11.24
C SER A 210 -13.98 18.47 -11.31
N HIS A 211 -13.61 17.89 -10.16
CA HIS A 211 -12.88 16.62 -10.04
C HIS A 211 -11.48 16.60 -10.66
N GLN A 212 -10.90 17.77 -10.94
CA GLN A 212 -9.56 17.87 -11.50
C GLN A 212 -8.50 17.81 -10.41
N ILE A 213 -7.40 17.10 -10.69
CA ILE A 213 -6.27 16.97 -9.78
C ILE A 213 -5.49 18.28 -9.76
N VAL A 214 -5.37 18.88 -8.59
CA VAL A 214 -4.58 20.09 -8.34
C VAL A 214 -3.51 19.79 -7.32
N PHE A 215 -2.31 20.32 -7.53
CA PHE A 215 -1.16 20.16 -6.64
C PHE A 215 -0.99 21.40 -5.76
N THR A 216 -0.75 21.17 -4.47
CA THR A 216 -0.37 22.26 -3.54
C THR A 216 1.14 22.33 -3.42
N LYS A 217 1.64 23.49 -3.00
CA LYS A 217 3.05 23.74 -2.79
C LYS A 217 3.63 22.85 -1.69
N ASP A 218 2.92 22.75 -0.58
CA ASP A 218 3.35 22.06 0.64
C ASP A 218 2.13 21.51 1.42
N ALA A 219 2.42 20.75 2.48
CA ALA A 219 1.41 20.19 3.37
C ALA A 219 0.65 21.27 4.16
N GLU A 220 1.27 22.42 4.44
CA GLU A 220 0.62 23.52 5.16
C GLU A 220 -0.53 24.10 4.35
N GLU A 221 -0.31 24.38 3.07
CA GLU A 221 -1.37 24.80 2.14
C GLU A 221 -2.47 23.74 2.01
N LEU A 222 -2.10 22.46 1.82
CA LEU A 222 -3.05 21.36 1.67
C LEU A 222 -4.01 21.27 2.87
N PHE A 223 -3.46 21.28 4.08
CA PHE A 223 -4.28 21.09 5.28
C PHE A 223 -5.05 22.34 5.68
N THR A 224 -4.52 23.53 5.40
CA THR A 224 -5.21 24.79 5.72
C THR A 224 -6.45 25.00 4.86
N PHE A 225 -6.37 24.70 3.56
CA PHE A 225 -7.42 25.04 2.61
C PHE A 225 -8.26 23.85 2.13
N PHE A 226 -7.72 22.63 2.17
CA PHE A 226 -8.33 21.47 1.51
C PHE A 226 -8.47 20.23 2.41
N ASN A 227 -8.36 20.39 3.73
CA ASN A 227 -8.63 19.33 4.71
C ASN A 227 -10.13 19.11 4.94
N HIS A 228 -10.87 18.82 3.87
CA HIS A 228 -12.31 18.58 3.91
C HIS A 228 -12.67 17.41 3.00
N ASP A 229 -13.68 16.62 3.39
CA ASP A 229 -13.96 15.32 2.73
C ASP A 229 -14.27 15.45 1.22
N THR A 230 -14.80 16.61 0.83
CA THR A 230 -15.15 16.98 -0.55
C THR A 230 -13.95 17.06 -1.50
N TYR A 231 -12.75 17.35 -0.98
CA TYR A 231 -11.56 17.59 -1.81
C TYR A 231 -10.73 16.32 -2.06
N GLN A 232 -11.04 15.21 -1.36
CA GLN A 232 -10.31 13.95 -1.52
C GLN A 232 -8.77 14.12 -1.46
N GLY A 233 -8.26 14.96 -0.55
CA GLY A 233 -6.83 15.30 -0.52
C GLY A 233 -5.89 14.11 -0.25
N VAL A 234 -4.64 14.24 -0.69
CA VAL A 234 -3.52 13.34 -0.40
C VAL A 234 -2.28 14.19 -0.08
N CYS A 235 -1.74 14.02 1.13
CA CYS A 235 -0.44 14.53 1.54
C CYS A 235 0.66 13.58 1.11
N GLY A 236 1.16 13.77 -0.11
CA GLY A 236 2.27 12.98 -0.65
C GLY A 236 3.56 13.12 0.16
N GLU A 237 3.78 14.26 0.83
CA GLU A 237 4.91 14.44 1.75
C GLU A 237 4.88 13.45 2.92
N LEU A 238 3.70 13.25 3.53
CA LEU A 238 3.51 12.25 4.58
C LEU A 238 3.81 10.85 4.05
N LEU A 239 3.25 10.49 2.90
CA LEU A 239 3.47 9.18 2.29
C LEU A 239 4.95 8.93 2.01
N LYS A 240 5.70 9.95 1.58
CA LYS A 240 7.14 9.81 1.37
C LYS A 240 7.93 9.66 2.67
N VAL A 241 7.46 10.23 3.77
CA VAL A 241 8.04 9.96 5.10
C VAL A 241 7.75 8.51 5.52
N CYS A 242 6.54 8.02 5.28
CA CYS A 242 6.12 6.65 5.62
C CYS A 242 6.89 5.59 4.82
N ASP A 243 7.08 5.79 3.51
CA ASP A 243 7.93 4.94 2.66
C ASP A 243 9.36 4.83 3.22
N HIS A 244 10.00 5.99 3.46
CA HIS A 244 11.32 6.03 4.06
C HIS A 244 11.37 5.41 5.46
N LEU A 245 10.32 5.56 6.26
CA LEU A 245 10.24 4.94 7.59
C LEU A 245 10.17 3.42 7.46
N SER A 246 9.37 2.87 6.54
CA SER A 246 9.32 1.43 6.31
C SER A 246 10.69 0.89 5.90
N ALA A 247 11.35 1.53 4.94
CA ALA A 247 12.69 1.12 4.49
C ALA A 247 13.73 1.21 5.62
N PHE A 248 13.64 2.22 6.48
CA PHE A 248 14.50 2.37 7.66
C PHE A 248 14.26 1.26 8.69
N LEU A 249 13.00 0.95 9.01
CA LEU A 249 12.64 -0.12 9.94
C LEU A 249 13.09 -1.49 9.42
N GLU A 250 12.89 -1.76 8.13
CA GLU A 250 13.36 -2.98 7.47
C GLU A 250 14.87 -3.19 7.67
N ALA A 251 15.66 -2.13 7.49
CA ALA A 251 17.11 -2.17 7.68
C ALA A 251 17.50 -2.30 9.15
N LYS A 252 16.93 -1.46 10.04
CA LYS A 252 17.23 -1.45 11.47
C LYS A 252 16.87 -2.74 12.19
N ILE A 253 15.73 -3.34 11.87
CA ILE A 253 15.35 -4.65 12.41
C ILE A 253 16.35 -5.72 11.98
N SER A 254 16.81 -5.68 10.73
CA SER A 254 17.80 -6.66 10.26
C SER A 254 19.15 -6.50 10.96
N LEU A 255 19.57 -5.26 11.19
CA LEU A 255 20.78 -4.93 11.95
C LEU A 255 20.67 -5.40 13.40
N SER A 256 19.51 -5.26 14.06
CA SER A 256 19.33 -5.74 15.44
C SER A 256 19.35 -7.27 15.56
N HIS A 257 19.07 -7.99 14.48
CA HIS A 257 19.25 -9.45 14.37
C HIS A 257 20.67 -9.87 13.95
N GLY A 258 21.61 -8.93 13.86
CA GLY A 258 23.02 -9.22 13.55
C GLY A 258 23.36 -9.30 12.06
N ILE A 259 22.46 -8.90 11.16
CA ILE A 259 22.73 -8.84 9.72
C ILE A 259 23.22 -7.46 9.36
N SER A 260 24.54 -7.33 9.21
CA SER A 260 25.23 -6.05 9.12
C SER A 260 25.97 -5.85 7.79
N SER A 261 25.24 -5.98 6.67
CA SER A 261 25.81 -5.62 5.36
C SER A 261 26.03 -4.11 5.25
N SER A 262 26.99 -3.70 4.42
CA SER A 262 27.27 -2.27 4.19
C SER A 262 26.06 -1.51 3.68
N ASP A 263 25.21 -2.16 2.88
CA ASP A 263 24.04 -1.54 2.26
C ASP A 263 22.94 -1.27 3.30
N LEU A 264 22.73 -2.19 4.24
CA LEU A 264 21.76 -2.01 5.34
C LEU A 264 22.23 -0.92 6.31
N ILE A 265 23.51 -0.93 6.68
CA ILE A 265 24.09 0.09 7.58
C ILE A 265 23.95 1.48 6.94
N LYS A 266 24.49 1.66 5.73
CA LYS A 266 24.45 2.94 5.03
C LYS A 266 23.01 3.36 4.73
N GLY A 267 22.15 2.42 4.34
CA GLY A 267 20.74 2.68 4.09
C GLY A 267 20.03 3.25 5.32
N ALA A 268 20.18 2.60 6.48
CA ALA A 268 19.61 3.06 7.74
C ALA A 268 20.19 4.41 8.17
N GLU A 269 21.51 4.60 8.09
CA GLU A 269 22.18 5.86 8.46
C GLU A 269 21.76 7.03 7.57
N ASN A 270 21.68 6.80 6.24
CA ASN A 270 21.25 7.82 5.28
C ASN A 270 19.80 8.25 5.52
N LEU A 271 18.90 7.27 5.75
CA LEU A 271 17.50 7.56 6.05
C LEU A 271 17.34 8.28 7.38
N LEU A 272 18.07 7.88 8.42
CA LEU A 272 18.10 8.57 9.70
C LEU A 272 18.58 10.01 9.52
N LYS A 273 19.69 10.23 8.83
CA LYS A 273 20.20 11.59 8.56
C LYS A 273 19.17 12.43 7.81
N LEU A 274 18.54 11.87 6.78
CA LEU A 274 17.56 12.55 5.94
C LEU A 274 16.27 12.91 6.70
N ARG A 275 15.79 12.03 7.58
CA ARG A 275 14.46 12.17 8.22
C ARG A 275 14.51 12.48 9.71
N SER A 276 15.69 12.57 10.31
CA SER A 276 15.89 12.86 11.74
C SER A 276 15.22 14.15 12.20
N HIS A 277 14.95 15.12 11.33
CA HIS A 277 14.25 16.37 11.68
C HIS A 277 12.96 16.57 10.86
N ALA A 278 12.39 15.49 10.30
CA ALA A 278 11.17 15.58 9.53
C ALA A 278 10.01 16.02 10.42
N GLN A 279 9.30 17.07 9.99
CA GLN A 279 8.16 17.63 10.68
C GLN A 279 7.09 18.01 9.65
N ILE A 280 5.83 17.71 9.94
CA ILE A 280 4.67 18.11 9.14
C ILE A 280 3.65 18.73 10.10
N LEU A 281 3.23 19.97 9.84
CA LEU A 281 2.19 20.67 10.63
C LEU A 281 2.41 20.66 12.15
N GLY A 282 3.66 20.84 12.60
CA GLY A 282 3.96 20.77 14.04
C GLY A 282 4.25 19.37 14.60
N VAL A 283 3.94 18.30 13.85
CA VAL A 283 4.15 16.91 14.28
C VAL A 283 5.55 16.44 13.92
N ASP A 284 6.34 16.11 14.95
CA ASP A 284 7.72 15.63 14.84
C ASP A 284 7.78 14.15 14.43
N LEU A 285 7.64 13.90 13.13
CA LEU A 285 7.77 12.56 12.53
C LEU A 285 9.20 12.02 12.62
N GLY A 286 10.21 12.90 12.68
CA GLY A 286 11.60 12.52 12.84
C GLY A 286 11.88 11.73 14.11
N LYS A 287 11.04 11.91 15.15
CA LYS A 287 11.10 11.12 16.39
C LYS A 287 10.99 9.62 16.14
N LEU A 288 10.21 9.20 15.13
CA LEU A 288 10.04 7.79 14.76
C LEU A 288 11.36 7.16 14.26
N PHE A 289 12.23 7.95 13.65
CA PHE A 289 13.56 7.51 13.22
C PHE A 289 14.57 7.56 14.36
N ARG A 290 14.61 8.67 15.11
CA ARG A 290 15.60 8.90 16.18
C ARG A 290 15.43 7.94 17.37
N ASN A 291 14.20 7.57 17.70
CA ASN A 291 13.91 6.77 18.90
C ASN A 291 13.88 5.27 18.64
N PHE A 292 13.95 4.83 17.39
CA PHE A 292 13.98 3.42 17.04
C PHE A 292 15.41 2.87 17.21
N LYS A 293 15.63 2.12 18.29
CA LYS A 293 16.94 1.56 18.64
C LYS A 293 17.14 0.19 18.02
#